data_AF-A0A7S2VNC6-F1
#
_entry.id   AF-A0A7S2VNC6-F1
#
_cell.length_a   1.000
_cell.length_b   1.000
_cell.length_c   1.000
_cell.angle_alpha   90.00
_cell.angle_beta   90.00
_cell.angle_gamma   90.00
#
_symmetry.space_group_name_H-M   'P 1'
#
loop_
_entity.id
_entity.type
_entity.pdbx_description
1 polymer ?
#
loop_
_entity_poly.entity_id
_entity_poly.type
_entity_poly.pdbx_seq_one_letter_code
_entity_poly.pdbx_strand_id
1 'polypeptide(L)'
;VGGPQVLRIEEEQEESPSNAAPRVGDGAGAGTPGGGLGGVEGSLCGNCRKMIPAANVLAHSVSCYRNKFRCDACDEVFELSEREAHARLWTDPERLVEAVGRGDRDTLQRMLEHGADVCGSLHPKTGEGAMHAAARLADVELLVLLLGHGVDVDPVNPQGETPLHLAAAAASASDEAVAPMVKLLVELGASLNAADGRGDTPLILACRRGAAPTARHLVEQRADAEASTRLGDTPLQVAQQHGHQATVLALC
;
A
#
# COMPACT_ATOMS: atom_id res chain seq x y z
N VAL A 1 -38.06 -13.97 -25.29
CA VAL A 1 -37.99 -12.91 -26.32
C VAL A 1 -37.60 -11.63 -25.61
N GLY A 2 -36.38 -11.14 -25.86
CA GLY A 2 -35.77 -10.02 -25.13
C GLY A 2 -34.26 -10.09 -25.30
N GLY A 3 -33.79 -9.74 -26.49
CA GLY A 3 -32.35 -9.67 -26.81
C GLY A 3 -31.70 -8.40 -26.24
N PRO A 4 -30.35 -8.35 -26.23
CA PRO A 4 -29.60 -7.23 -25.67
C PRO A 4 -29.68 -5.99 -26.56
N GLN A 5 -29.80 -4.81 -25.94
CA GLN A 5 -29.75 -3.53 -26.64
C GLN A 5 -28.29 -3.15 -26.91
N VAL A 6 -27.95 -3.08 -28.19
CA VAL A 6 -26.66 -2.64 -28.73
C VAL A 6 -26.66 -1.11 -28.77
N LEU A 7 -25.72 -0.47 -28.06
CA LEU A 7 -25.45 0.97 -28.22
C LEU A 7 -24.70 1.18 -29.54
N ARG A 8 -25.31 1.98 -30.41
CA ARG A 8 -24.84 2.37 -31.74
C ARG A 8 -23.84 3.51 -31.58
N ILE A 9 -22.57 3.25 -31.90
CA ILE A 9 -21.54 4.30 -32.04
C ILE A 9 -21.57 4.69 -33.52
N GLU A 10 -21.82 5.97 -33.81
CA GLU A 10 -21.68 6.50 -35.17
C GLU A 10 -20.19 6.79 -35.42
N GLU A 11 -19.65 6.11 -36.44
CA GLU A 11 -18.32 6.35 -37.01
C GLU A 11 -18.38 7.59 -37.90
N GLU A 12 -17.50 8.56 -37.67
CA GLU A 12 -17.06 9.47 -38.72
C GLU A 12 -15.55 9.26 -38.95
N GLN A 13 -15.23 8.90 -40.19
CA GLN A 13 -13.90 8.52 -40.67
C GLN A 13 -13.06 9.74 -41.06
N GLU A 14 -11.77 9.60 -40.76
CA GLU A 14 -10.56 9.99 -41.50
C GLU A 14 -10.49 11.32 -42.27
N GLU A 15 -9.43 12.10 -42.00
CA GLU A 15 -8.38 12.35 -43.00
C GLU A 15 -7.09 12.89 -42.35
N SER A 16 -5.94 12.33 -42.76
CA SER A 16 -4.58 12.79 -42.44
C SER A 16 -4.16 13.94 -43.38
N PRO A 17 -3.19 14.80 -43.00
CA PRO A 17 -1.92 14.73 -43.74
C PRO A 17 -0.62 15.12 -43.00
N SER A 18 0.46 14.44 -43.41
CA SER A 18 1.87 14.85 -43.66
C SER A 18 2.63 15.91 -42.82
N ASN A 19 3.68 15.43 -42.14
CA ASN A 19 5.11 15.80 -42.23
C ASN A 19 5.51 17.23 -42.72
N ALA A 20 6.14 18.05 -41.85
CA ALA A 20 7.25 18.95 -42.21
C ALA A 20 7.92 19.59 -40.97
N ALA A 21 9.25 19.57 -40.95
CA ALA A 21 10.13 20.22 -39.96
C ALA A 21 10.05 21.77 -40.01
N PRO A 22 10.42 22.50 -38.93
CA PRO A 22 10.60 23.94 -39.03
C PRO A 22 12.04 24.28 -39.46
N ARG A 23 12.15 25.05 -40.56
CA ARG A 23 13.35 25.81 -40.92
C ARG A 23 13.24 27.24 -40.40
N VAL A 24 14.40 27.74 -40.00
CA VAL A 24 14.84 29.10 -39.70
C VAL A 24 14.12 30.26 -40.41
N GLY A 25 13.99 31.38 -39.68
CA GLY A 25 13.67 32.71 -40.20
C GLY A 25 14.09 33.79 -39.21
N ASP A 26 15.18 34.50 -39.56
CA ASP A 26 15.75 35.67 -38.90
C ASP A 26 14.81 36.89 -38.86
N GLY A 27 14.99 37.78 -37.88
CA GLY A 27 14.26 39.07 -37.84
C GLY A 27 14.55 39.94 -36.62
N ALA A 28 15.69 40.62 -36.66
CA ALA A 28 16.24 41.64 -35.77
C ALA A 28 15.30 42.59 -34.96
N GLY A 29 15.75 42.95 -33.75
CA GLY A 29 15.23 44.07 -32.95
C GLY A 29 16.15 44.41 -31.76
N ALA A 30 17.03 45.38 -31.96
CA ALA A 30 18.17 45.79 -31.12
C ALA A 30 17.88 46.24 -29.67
N GLY A 31 18.88 46.06 -28.78
CA GLY A 31 18.95 46.75 -27.49
C GLY A 31 19.99 46.19 -26.49
N THR A 32 21.29 46.33 -26.77
CA THR A 32 22.38 46.29 -25.76
C THR A 32 22.79 47.73 -25.41
N PRO A 33 23.27 48.09 -24.19
CA PRO A 33 24.50 47.49 -23.63
C PRO A 33 24.64 47.48 -22.08
N GLY A 34 25.53 46.63 -21.53
CA GLY A 34 26.05 46.85 -20.18
C GLY A 34 26.62 45.64 -19.45
N GLY A 35 27.91 45.37 -19.66
CA GLY A 35 28.89 44.96 -18.63
C GLY A 35 28.58 43.75 -17.73
N GLY A 36 29.15 42.59 -18.07
CA GLY A 36 29.26 41.45 -17.15
C GLY A 36 29.83 40.23 -17.85
N LEU A 37 31.17 40.16 -17.95
CA LEU A 37 31.91 39.02 -18.48
C LEU A 37 31.67 37.78 -17.60
N GLY A 38 31.28 36.65 -18.19
CA GLY A 38 31.50 35.31 -17.59
C GLY A 38 30.27 34.47 -17.25
N GLY A 39 29.22 34.45 -18.07
CA GLY A 39 28.20 33.41 -17.97
C GLY A 39 28.60 32.19 -18.80
N VAL A 40 29.11 31.12 -18.17
CA VAL A 40 29.39 29.87 -18.91
C VAL A 40 28.08 29.31 -19.45
N GLU A 41 27.89 29.36 -20.77
CA GLU A 41 26.83 28.59 -21.44
C GLU A 41 27.03 27.12 -21.09
N GLY A 42 26.13 26.58 -20.27
CA GLY A 42 26.21 25.24 -19.75
C GLY A 42 24.83 24.61 -19.66
N SER A 43 24.77 23.30 -19.84
CA SER A 43 23.54 22.52 -19.78
C SER A 43 23.56 21.62 -18.54
N LEU A 44 22.40 21.46 -17.90
CA LEU A 44 22.23 20.51 -16.80
C LEU A 44 22.31 19.08 -17.34
N CYS A 45 23.15 18.24 -16.74
CA CYS A 45 23.17 16.82 -17.07
C CYS A 45 21.88 16.14 -16.61
N GLY A 46 21.16 15.51 -17.54
CA GLY A 46 19.91 14.81 -17.25
C GLY A 46 20.05 13.61 -16.31
N ASN A 47 21.27 13.07 -16.12
CA ASN A 47 21.55 11.98 -15.19
C ASN A 47 22.05 12.51 -13.84
N CYS A 48 23.26 13.09 -13.77
CA CYS A 48 23.84 13.51 -12.49
C CYS A 48 23.45 14.91 -11.99
N ARG A 49 22.62 15.65 -12.74
CA ARG A 49 22.19 17.03 -12.43
C ARG A 49 23.31 18.05 -12.20
N LYS A 50 24.53 17.77 -12.67
CA LYS A 50 25.63 18.75 -12.66
C LYS A 50 25.50 19.72 -13.84
N MET A 51 25.85 20.97 -13.62
CA MET A 51 26.00 21.98 -14.68
C MET A 51 27.25 21.68 -15.49
N ILE A 52 27.09 21.45 -16.80
CA ILE A 52 28.18 21.07 -17.70
C ILE A 52 28.42 22.18 -18.72
N PRO A 53 29.64 22.72 -18.85
CA PRO A 53 29.96 23.69 -19.90
C PRO A 53 29.65 23.14 -21.29
N ALA A 54 29.14 23.97 -22.20
CA ALA A 54 28.70 23.58 -23.55
C ALA A 54 29.74 22.76 -24.32
N ALA A 55 31.03 23.13 -24.20
CA ALA A 55 32.15 22.43 -24.84
C ALA A 55 32.33 20.96 -24.39
N ASN A 56 31.84 20.60 -23.19
CA ASN A 56 32.07 19.30 -22.56
C ASN A 56 30.82 18.44 -22.46
N VAL A 57 29.66 18.89 -22.94
CA VAL A 57 28.36 18.20 -22.76
C VAL A 57 28.40 16.77 -23.26
N LEU A 58 28.92 16.53 -24.47
CA LEU A 58 28.97 15.17 -25.05
C LEU A 58 29.91 14.24 -24.26
N ALA A 59 31.13 14.69 -23.99
CA ALA A 59 32.12 13.89 -23.25
C ALA A 59 31.64 13.57 -21.83
N HIS A 60 31.03 14.54 -21.15
CA HIS A 60 30.42 14.32 -19.85
C HIS A 60 29.25 13.34 -19.93
N SER A 61 28.28 13.55 -20.83
CA SER A 61 27.10 12.70 -20.94
C SER A 61 27.47 11.24 -21.18
N VAL A 62 28.39 10.96 -22.10
CA VAL A 62 28.84 9.58 -22.36
C VAL A 62 29.45 8.94 -21.10
N SER A 63 30.36 9.65 -20.41
CA SER A 63 30.98 9.12 -19.19
C SER A 63 29.99 8.99 -18.02
N CYS A 64 29.08 9.96 -17.89
CA CYS A 64 28.08 10.00 -16.82
C CYS A 64 27.07 8.86 -16.98
N TYR A 65 26.48 8.65 -18.15
CA TYR A 65 25.54 7.55 -18.36
C TYR A 65 26.22 6.17 -18.37
N ARG A 66 27.53 6.11 -18.64
CA ARG A 66 28.31 4.86 -18.56
C ARG A 66 28.62 4.44 -17.13
N ASN A 67 28.80 5.39 -16.22
CA ASN A 67 29.31 5.10 -14.87
C ASN A 67 28.32 5.47 -13.75
N LYS A 68 27.32 6.29 -14.01
CA LYS A 68 26.37 6.77 -12.99
C LYS A 68 24.97 6.31 -13.27
N PHE A 69 24.27 5.97 -12.20
CA PHE A 69 22.85 5.65 -12.21
C PHE A 69 22.13 6.66 -11.33
N ARG A 70 21.16 7.38 -11.88
CA ARG A 70 20.18 8.11 -11.08
C ARG A 70 18.96 7.23 -10.87
N CYS A 71 18.54 7.08 -9.62
CA CYS A 71 17.29 6.42 -9.30
C CYS A 71 16.13 7.39 -9.50
N ASP A 72 15.09 7.00 -10.24
CA ASP A 72 13.95 7.89 -10.49
C ASP A 72 13.03 8.03 -9.26
N ALA A 73 13.06 7.06 -8.32
CA ALA A 73 12.24 7.08 -7.11
C ALA A 73 12.81 8.02 -6.02
N CYS A 74 14.11 7.94 -5.72
CA CYS A 74 14.73 8.80 -4.69
C CYS A 74 15.55 9.97 -5.25
N ASP A 75 15.70 10.06 -6.58
CA ASP A 75 16.46 11.10 -7.28
C ASP A 75 17.97 11.16 -6.93
N GLU A 76 18.47 10.17 -6.18
CA GLU A 76 19.87 10.05 -5.82
C GLU A 76 20.70 9.46 -6.97
N VAL A 77 21.98 9.85 -7.01
CA VAL A 77 22.93 9.46 -8.05
C VAL A 77 24.02 8.59 -7.46
N PHE A 78 24.13 7.37 -7.96
CA PHE A 78 25.05 6.33 -7.52
C PHE A 78 26.07 5.98 -8.61
N GLU A 79 27.09 5.19 -8.27
CA GLU A 79 27.81 4.45 -9.31
C GLU A 79 26.87 3.41 -9.94
N LEU A 80 27.00 3.18 -11.24
CA LEU A 80 26.18 2.24 -11.99
C LEU A 80 26.32 0.81 -11.44
N SER A 81 27.48 0.47 -10.86
CA SER A 81 27.74 -0.79 -10.17
C SER A 81 26.87 -1.00 -8.92
N GLU A 82 26.39 0.08 -8.30
CA GLU A 82 25.58 0.04 -7.08
C GLU A 82 24.08 -0.10 -7.39
N ARG A 83 23.68 0.05 -8.66
CA ARG A 83 22.26 0.03 -9.09
C ARG A 83 21.51 -1.20 -8.58
N GLU A 84 22.12 -2.38 -8.71
CA GLU A 84 21.48 -3.62 -8.27
C GLU A 84 21.38 -3.71 -6.74
N ALA A 85 22.43 -3.30 -6.03
CA ALA A 85 22.42 -3.30 -4.57
C ALA A 85 21.38 -2.32 -4.02
N HIS A 86 21.29 -1.13 -4.61
CA HIS A 86 20.29 -0.12 -4.30
C HIS A 86 18.88 -0.66 -4.56
N ALA A 87 18.62 -1.28 -5.72
CA ALA A 87 17.32 -1.88 -6.02
C ALA A 87 16.96 -2.98 -5.01
N ARG A 88 17.87 -3.93 -4.75
CA ARG A 88 17.66 -5.03 -3.80
C ARG A 88 17.33 -4.53 -2.39
N LEU A 89 17.99 -3.46 -1.94
CA LEU A 89 17.76 -2.88 -0.61
C LEU A 89 16.35 -2.29 -0.46
N TRP A 90 15.78 -1.72 -1.53
CA TRP A 90 14.46 -1.10 -1.51
C TRP A 90 13.33 -2.05 -1.90
N THR A 91 13.64 -3.17 -2.57
CA THR A 91 12.67 -4.23 -2.91
C THR A 91 12.80 -5.46 -2.01
N ASP A 92 13.49 -5.35 -0.88
CA ASP A 92 13.67 -6.47 0.05
C ASP A 92 12.36 -6.78 0.80
N PRO A 93 11.78 -7.99 0.66
CA PRO A 93 10.49 -8.31 1.26
C PRO A 93 10.54 -8.36 2.79
N GLU A 94 11.66 -8.81 3.38
CA GLU A 94 11.79 -8.90 4.83
C GLU A 94 11.81 -7.49 5.46
N ARG A 95 12.61 -6.59 4.90
CA ARG A 95 12.62 -5.19 5.30
C ARG A 95 11.26 -4.52 5.13
N LEU A 96 10.52 -4.85 4.06
CA LEU A 96 9.19 -4.29 3.83
C LEU A 96 8.26 -4.69 4.97
N VAL A 97 8.18 -5.97 5.31
CA VAL A 97 7.28 -6.44 6.37
C VAL A 97 7.73 -5.95 7.75
N GLU A 98 9.03 -5.79 7.98
CA GLU A 98 9.53 -5.16 9.20
C GLU A 98 9.09 -3.69 9.32
N ALA A 99 9.19 -2.92 8.23
CA ALA A 99 8.72 -1.53 8.20
C ALA A 99 7.22 -1.45 8.48
N VAL A 100 6.41 -2.30 7.83
CA VAL A 100 4.97 -2.41 8.08
C VAL A 100 4.70 -2.79 9.55
N GLY A 101 5.40 -3.78 10.09
CA GLY A 101 5.24 -4.26 11.47
C GLY A 101 5.61 -3.21 12.53
N ARG A 102 6.38 -2.19 12.16
CA ARG A 102 6.72 -1.03 13.01
C ARG A 102 5.80 0.17 12.78
N GLY A 103 4.92 0.13 11.78
CA GLY A 103 4.11 1.29 11.36
C GLY A 103 4.93 2.38 10.64
N ASP A 104 6.11 2.04 10.10
CA ASP A 104 6.96 3.00 9.37
C ASP A 104 6.43 3.22 7.94
N ARG A 105 5.40 4.07 7.85
CA ARG A 105 4.73 4.43 6.60
C ARG A 105 5.66 5.13 5.61
N ASP A 106 6.62 5.93 6.09
CA ASP A 106 7.55 6.65 5.21
C ASP A 106 8.49 5.69 4.50
N THR A 107 9.04 4.71 5.24
CA THR A 107 9.88 3.67 4.62
C THR A 107 9.06 2.79 3.69
N LEU A 108 7.86 2.38 4.08
CA LEU A 108 6.96 1.61 3.23
C LEU A 108 6.65 2.35 1.93
N GLN A 109 6.25 3.62 2.00
CA GLN A 109 5.93 4.42 0.82
C GLN A 109 7.14 4.52 -0.13
N ARG A 110 8.33 4.79 0.40
CA ARG A 110 9.55 4.78 -0.43
C ARG A 110 9.78 3.42 -1.07
N MET A 111 9.64 2.32 -0.32
CA MET A 111 9.80 0.97 -0.89
C MET A 111 8.80 0.70 -2.03
N LEU A 112 7.56 1.14 -1.88
CA LEU A 112 6.53 1.04 -2.92
C LEU A 112 6.86 1.90 -4.16
N GLU A 113 7.40 3.11 -3.97
CA GLU A 113 7.92 3.96 -5.06
C GLU A 113 9.09 3.30 -5.81
N HIS A 114 9.91 2.51 -5.10
CA HIS A 114 10.96 1.68 -5.68
C HIS A 114 10.46 0.35 -6.29
N GLY A 115 9.14 0.11 -6.30
CA GLY A 115 8.51 -1.06 -6.92
C GLY A 115 8.59 -2.34 -6.08
N ALA A 116 8.69 -2.22 -4.75
CA ALA A 116 8.62 -3.38 -3.87
C ALA A 116 7.25 -4.06 -3.96
N ASP A 117 7.25 -5.40 -3.99
CA ASP A 117 6.01 -6.20 -3.99
C ASP A 117 5.49 -6.39 -2.57
N VAL A 118 4.45 -5.62 -2.21
CA VAL A 118 3.80 -5.71 -0.90
C VAL A 118 2.88 -6.92 -0.77
N CYS A 119 2.32 -7.43 -1.87
CA CYS A 119 1.35 -8.52 -1.85
C CYS A 119 2.03 -9.87 -1.56
N GLY A 120 3.21 -10.09 -2.15
CA GLY A 120 4.01 -11.31 -1.96
C GLY A 120 4.90 -11.30 -0.70
N SER A 121 5.04 -10.15 -0.03
CA SER A 121 5.93 -9.99 1.11
C SER A 121 5.31 -10.53 2.41
N LEU A 122 5.93 -11.56 2.99
CA LEU A 122 5.48 -12.23 4.21
C LEU A 122 6.56 -12.19 5.30
N HIS A 123 6.14 -12.03 6.56
CA HIS A 123 7.04 -12.05 7.69
C HIS A 123 7.65 -13.46 7.86
N PRO A 124 8.99 -13.61 7.95
CA PRO A 124 9.64 -14.91 7.85
C PRO A 124 9.31 -15.87 9.01
N LYS A 125 8.89 -15.34 10.17
CA LYS A 125 8.57 -16.16 11.36
C LYS A 125 7.09 -16.46 11.52
N THR A 126 6.23 -15.53 11.14
CA THR A 126 4.78 -15.63 11.38
C THR A 126 4.00 -15.96 10.12
N GLY A 127 4.60 -15.78 8.93
CA GLY A 127 3.92 -15.91 7.64
C GLY A 127 2.85 -14.86 7.41
N GLU A 128 2.87 -13.77 8.18
CA GLU A 128 1.90 -12.68 8.06
C GLU A 128 2.31 -11.70 6.95
N GLY A 129 1.37 -11.35 6.09
CA GLY A 129 1.52 -10.25 5.13
C GLY A 129 1.21 -8.88 5.74
N ALA A 130 1.34 -7.83 4.91
CA ALA A 130 1.22 -6.45 5.38
C ALA A 130 -0.15 -6.11 6.00
N MET A 131 -1.25 -6.65 5.45
CA MET A 131 -2.61 -6.41 5.99
C MET A 131 -2.81 -6.97 7.40
N HIS A 132 -2.17 -8.10 7.72
CA HIS A 132 -2.21 -8.66 9.07
C HIS A 132 -1.53 -7.73 10.07
N ALA A 133 -0.38 -7.17 9.69
CA ALA A 133 0.36 -6.22 10.52
C ALA A 133 -0.43 -4.92 10.73
N ALA A 134 -1.04 -4.37 9.67
CA ALA A 134 -1.89 -3.18 9.77
C ALA A 134 -3.06 -3.39 10.74
N ALA A 135 -3.77 -4.53 10.61
CA ALA A 135 -4.89 -4.87 11.48
C ALA A 135 -4.48 -5.05 12.95
N ARG A 136 -3.33 -5.70 13.21
CA ARG A 136 -2.79 -5.87 14.57
C ARG A 136 -2.38 -4.56 15.22
N LEU A 137 -1.83 -3.63 14.44
CA LEU A 137 -1.45 -2.30 14.91
C LEU A 137 -2.64 -1.35 15.06
N ALA A 138 -3.82 -1.74 14.55
CA ALA A 138 -4.98 -0.87 14.38
C ALA A 138 -4.68 0.42 13.60
N ASP A 139 -3.71 0.36 12.68
CA ASP A 139 -3.29 1.50 11.85
C ASP A 139 -4.15 1.58 10.57
N VAL A 140 -5.19 2.41 10.64
CA VAL A 140 -6.16 2.59 9.56
C VAL A 140 -5.53 3.23 8.33
N GLU A 141 -4.65 4.20 8.50
CA GLU A 141 -3.98 4.84 7.37
C GLU A 141 -3.05 3.88 6.63
N LEU A 142 -2.33 3.03 7.36
CA LEU A 142 -1.54 1.96 6.77
C LEU A 142 -2.42 0.98 5.99
N LEU A 143 -3.57 0.58 6.54
CA LEU A 143 -4.52 -0.28 5.83
C LEU A 143 -5.01 0.36 4.53
N VAL A 144 -5.40 1.64 4.56
CA VAL A 144 -5.86 2.38 3.36
C VAL A 144 -4.74 2.47 2.32
N LEU A 145 -3.50 2.72 2.74
CA LEU A 145 -2.34 2.71 1.85
C LEU A 145 -2.18 1.33 1.17
N LEU A 146 -2.22 0.24 1.93
CA LEU A 146 -2.07 -1.12 1.41
C LEU A 146 -3.15 -1.48 0.38
N LEU A 147 -4.40 -1.09 0.61
CA LEU A 147 -5.49 -1.29 -0.34
C LEU A 147 -5.28 -0.51 -1.64
N GLY A 148 -4.74 0.71 -1.56
CA GLY A 148 -4.35 1.50 -2.73
C GLY A 148 -3.31 0.80 -3.61
N HIS A 149 -2.54 -0.12 -3.05
CA HIS A 149 -1.56 -0.95 -3.74
C HIS A 149 -2.07 -2.36 -4.10
N GLY A 150 -3.37 -2.63 -3.94
CA GLY A 150 -4.00 -3.88 -4.39
C GLY A 150 -3.75 -5.08 -3.49
N VAL A 151 -3.42 -4.87 -2.22
CA VAL A 151 -3.37 -5.96 -1.24
C VAL A 151 -4.78 -6.46 -0.94
N ASP A 152 -4.95 -7.78 -0.88
CA ASP A 152 -6.22 -8.42 -0.54
C ASP A 152 -6.70 -8.04 0.87
N VAL A 153 -8.02 -7.98 1.07
CA VAL A 153 -8.67 -7.66 2.36
C VAL A 153 -8.64 -8.86 3.30
N ASP A 154 -8.73 -10.08 2.76
CA ASP A 154 -8.81 -11.34 3.52
C ASP A 154 -7.65 -12.32 3.27
N PRO A 155 -6.38 -11.89 3.26
CA PRO A 155 -5.27 -12.83 3.24
C PRO A 155 -5.33 -13.69 4.51
N VAL A 156 -4.94 -14.95 4.39
CA VAL A 156 -4.94 -15.90 5.51
C VAL A 156 -3.51 -16.23 5.89
N ASN A 157 -3.14 -16.02 7.15
CA ASN A 157 -1.82 -16.41 7.66
C ASN A 157 -1.75 -17.94 7.92
N PRO A 158 -0.57 -18.52 8.22
CA PRO A 158 -0.43 -19.95 8.53
C PRO A 158 -1.26 -20.46 9.74
N GLN A 159 -1.74 -19.55 10.61
CA GLN A 159 -2.63 -19.89 11.72
C GLN A 159 -4.10 -19.89 11.31
N GLY A 160 -4.43 -19.61 10.04
CA GLY A 160 -5.80 -19.50 9.56
C GLY A 160 -6.45 -18.16 9.88
N GLU A 161 -5.72 -17.19 10.41
CA GLU A 161 -6.26 -15.89 10.80
C GLU A 161 -6.30 -14.96 9.60
N THR A 162 -7.37 -14.18 9.49
CA THR A 162 -7.51 -13.04 8.56
C THR A 162 -7.18 -11.72 9.29
N PRO A 163 -7.01 -10.59 8.58
CA PRO A 163 -6.87 -9.28 9.23
C PRO A 163 -8.01 -8.98 10.23
N LEU A 164 -9.24 -9.39 9.92
CA LEU A 164 -10.39 -9.20 10.83
C LEU A 164 -10.25 -10.00 12.14
N HIS A 165 -9.64 -11.19 12.12
CA HIS A 165 -9.33 -11.93 13.35
C HIS A 165 -8.36 -11.14 14.23
N LEU A 166 -7.28 -10.61 13.63
CA LEU A 166 -6.26 -9.87 14.36
C LEU A 166 -6.81 -8.54 14.92
N ALA A 167 -7.62 -7.82 14.14
CA ALA A 167 -8.30 -6.62 14.59
C ALA A 167 -9.25 -6.94 15.77
N ALA A 168 -10.06 -7.99 15.66
CA ALA A 168 -10.95 -8.40 16.75
C ALA A 168 -10.19 -8.86 18.02
N ALA A 169 -9.03 -9.51 17.85
CA ALA A 169 -8.20 -9.96 18.96
C ALA A 169 -7.37 -8.83 19.60
N ALA A 170 -7.05 -7.77 18.86
CA ALA A 170 -6.41 -6.56 19.36
C ALA A 170 -7.40 -5.62 20.06
N ALA A 171 -8.69 -5.72 19.71
CA ALA A 171 -9.74 -4.93 20.35
C ALA A 171 -9.82 -5.21 21.84
N SER A 172 -9.83 -4.15 22.64
CA SER A 172 -10.05 -4.20 24.08
C SER A 172 -11.33 -3.44 24.43
N ALA A 173 -11.93 -3.76 25.58
CA ALA A 173 -13.14 -3.11 26.08
C ALA A 173 -13.02 -1.58 26.21
N SER A 174 -11.79 -1.07 26.37
CA SER A 174 -11.47 0.35 26.58
C SER A 174 -10.96 1.08 25.34
N ASP A 175 -10.73 0.35 24.24
CA ASP A 175 -9.91 0.84 23.14
C ASP A 175 -10.75 1.16 21.90
N GLU A 176 -11.31 2.38 21.90
CA GLU A 176 -12.03 2.95 20.75
C GLU A 176 -11.16 2.98 19.49
N ALA A 177 -9.83 2.94 19.60
CA ALA A 177 -8.91 2.96 18.46
C ALA A 177 -9.05 1.73 17.53
N VAL A 178 -9.50 0.59 18.04
CA VAL A 178 -9.66 -0.64 17.24
C VAL A 178 -11.02 -0.69 16.54
N ALA A 179 -12.01 0.08 17.00
CA ALA A 179 -13.33 0.12 16.39
C ALA A 179 -13.31 0.63 14.93
N PRO A 180 -12.53 1.67 14.56
CA PRO A 180 -12.33 2.08 13.17
C PRO A 180 -11.76 0.96 12.28
N MET A 181 -10.76 0.22 12.78
CA MET A 181 -10.11 -0.86 12.02
C MET A 181 -11.10 -1.98 11.68
N VAL A 182 -11.86 -2.45 12.68
CA VAL A 182 -12.89 -3.49 12.47
C VAL A 182 -13.97 -2.99 11.52
N LYS A 183 -14.51 -1.79 11.75
CA LYS A 183 -15.56 -1.21 10.88
C LYS A 183 -15.10 -1.13 9.43
N LEU A 184 -13.90 -0.62 9.19
CA LEU A 184 -13.36 -0.48 7.85
C LEU A 184 -13.17 -1.84 7.17
N LEU A 185 -12.60 -2.84 7.86
CA LEU A 185 -12.46 -4.19 7.31
C LEU A 185 -13.83 -4.79 6.94
N VAL A 186 -14.85 -4.60 7.77
CA VAL A 186 -16.21 -5.08 7.48
C VAL A 186 -16.84 -4.34 6.29
N GLU A 187 -16.68 -3.02 6.22
CA GLU A 187 -17.15 -2.21 5.08
C GLU A 187 -16.47 -2.61 3.76
N LEU A 188 -15.22 -3.05 3.82
CA LEU A 188 -14.45 -3.58 2.69
C LEU A 188 -14.83 -5.02 2.32
N GLY A 189 -15.75 -5.64 3.05
CA GLY A 189 -16.27 -6.98 2.75
C GLY A 189 -15.45 -8.13 3.35
N ALA A 190 -14.68 -7.88 4.41
CA ALA A 190 -13.96 -8.94 5.12
C ALA A 190 -14.90 -10.05 5.61
N SER A 191 -14.46 -11.29 5.54
CA SER A 191 -15.22 -12.46 5.95
C SER A 191 -15.45 -12.49 7.45
N LEU A 192 -16.70 -12.20 7.86
CA LEU A 192 -17.12 -12.16 9.27
C LEU A 192 -17.06 -13.52 9.96
N ASN A 193 -17.18 -14.59 9.18
CA ASN A 193 -17.37 -15.97 9.68
C ASN A 193 -16.21 -16.89 9.28
N ALA A 194 -15.09 -16.34 8.79
CA ALA A 194 -13.86 -17.10 8.65
C ALA A 194 -13.46 -17.68 10.02
N ALA A 195 -13.00 -18.93 10.03
CA ALA A 195 -12.59 -19.61 11.25
C ALA A 195 -11.09 -19.87 11.21
N ASP A 196 -10.39 -19.47 12.27
CA ASP A 196 -8.95 -19.69 12.39
C ASP A 196 -8.59 -21.18 12.62
N GLY A 197 -7.30 -21.44 12.76
CA GLY A 197 -6.75 -22.76 13.09
C GLY A 197 -7.17 -23.31 14.46
N ARG A 198 -8.01 -22.63 15.24
CA ARG A 198 -8.67 -23.11 16.46
C ARG A 198 -10.19 -23.17 16.33
N GLY A 199 -10.73 -22.83 15.15
CA GLY A 199 -12.16 -22.69 14.94
C GLY A 199 -12.73 -21.39 15.51
N ASP A 200 -11.89 -20.46 15.96
CA ASP A 200 -12.35 -19.17 16.48
C ASP A 200 -12.66 -18.26 15.28
N THR A 201 -13.85 -17.68 15.27
CA THR A 201 -14.22 -16.59 14.35
C THR A 201 -13.82 -15.23 14.94
N PRO A 202 -13.79 -14.14 14.15
CA PRO A 202 -13.56 -12.80 14.68
C PRO A 202 -14.51 -12.42 15.83
N LEU A 203 -15.79 -12.85 15.76
CA LEU A 203 -16.75 -12.63 16.83
C LEU A 203 -16.35 -13.35 18.12
N ILE A 204 -15.92 -14.62 18.02
CA ILE A 204 -15.43 -15.40 19.16
C ILE A 204 -14.20 -14.72 19.80
N LEU A 205 -13.27 -14.22 19.00
CA LEU A 205 -12.10 -13.50 19.48
C LEU A 205 -12.48 -12.21 20.22
N ALA A 206 -13.41 -11.41 19.68
CA ALA A 206 -13.95 -10.23 20.36
C ALA A 206 -14.61 -10.58 21.70
N CYS A 207 -15.37 -11.68 21.74
CA CYS A 207 -16.00 -12.21 22.95
C CYS A 207 -14.98 -12.63 24.00
N ARG A 208 -13.91 -13.31 23.59
CA ARG A 208 -12.81 -13.74 24.47
C ARG A 208 -12.07 -12.55 25.09
N ARG A 209 -11.93 -11.45 24.34
CA ARG A 209 -11.29 -10.20 24.78
C ARG A 209 -12.20 -9.28 25.60
N GLY A 210 -13.51 -9.50 25.57
CA GLY A 210 -14.49 -8.62 26.22
C GLY A 210 -14.71 -7.31 25.47
N ALA A 211 -14.43 -7.29 24.15
CA ALA A 211 -14.59 -6.12 23.30
C ALA A 211 -16.07 -5.94 22.89
N ALA A 212 -16.90 -5.50 23.84
CA ALA A 212 -18.35 -5.36 23.65
C ALA A 212 -18.75 -4.50 22.43
N PRO A 213 -18.10 -3.35 22.14
CA PRO A 213 -18.40 -2.57 20.94
C PRO A 213 -18.12 -3.34 19.64
N THR A 214 -17.00 -4.06 19.59
CA THR A 214 -16.62 -4.90 18.45
C THR A 214 -17.59 -6.06 18.26
N ALA A 215 -17.92 -6.78 19.33
CA ALA A 215 -18.87 -7.89 19.29
C ALA A 215 -20.25 -7.43 18.82
N ARG A 216 -20.75 -6.31 19.38
CA ARG A 216 -22.01 -5.69 18.95
C ARG A 216 -22.00 -5.37 17.47
N HIS A 217 -20.94 -4.69 17.00
CA HIS A 217 -20.84 -4.31 15.60
C HIS A 217 -20.82 -5.53 14.67
N LEU A 218 -20.06 -6.57 15.00
CA LEU A 218 -20.02 -7.80 14.21
C LEU A 218 -21.40 -8.49 14.14
N VAL A 219 -22.15 -8.55 15.25
CA VAL A 219 -23.52 -9.09 15.27
C VAL A 219 -24.48 -8.22 14.44
N GLU A 220 -24.39 -6.88 14.55
CA GLU A 220 -25.17 -5.95 13.71
C GLU A 220 -24.90 -6.17 12.21
N GLN A 221 -23.68 -6.58 11.86
CA GLN A 221 -23.27 -6.94 10.50
C GLN A 221 -23.55 -8.41 10.13
N ARG A 222 -24.31 -9.13 10.97
CA ARG A 222 -24.74 -10.53 10.77
C ARG A 222 -23.60 -11.56 10.81
N ALA A 223 -22.58 -11.33 11.63
CA ALA A 223 -21.68 -12.40 12.05
C ALA A 223 -22.48 -13.51 12.75
N ASP A 224 -22.06 -14.76 12.55
CA ASP A 224 -22.74 -15.93 13.09
C ASP A 224 -22.52 -16.04 14.60
N ALA A 225 -23.56 -15.70 15.37
CA ALA A 225 -23.55 -15.78 16.83
C ALA A 225 -23.58 -17.24 17.36
N GLU A 226 -23.89 -18.21 16.50
CA GLU A 226 -23.93 -19.64 16.81
C GLU A 226 -22.68 -20.38 16.31
N ALA A 227 -21.71 -19.66 15.74
CA ALA A 227 -20.41 -20.22 15.39
C ALA A 227 -19.79 -20.89 16.63
N SER A 228 -19.00 -21.94 16.44
CA SER A 228 -18.40 -22.67 17.57
C SER A 228 -16.91 -22.87 17.39
N THR A 229 -16.19 -22.75 18.51
CA THR A 229 -14.78 -23.11 18.57
C THR A 229 -14.60 -24.61 18.34
N ARG A 230 -13.35 -25.08 18.19
CA ARG A 230 -13.07 -26.53 18.20
C ARG A 230 -13.52 -27.27 19.45
N LEU A 231 -13.74 -26.57 20.56
CA LEU A 231 -14.26 -27.16 21.80
C LEU A 231 -15.81 -27.18 21.84
N GLY A 232 -16.47 -26.60 20.84
CA GLY A 232 -17.93 -26.50 20.76
C GLY A 232 -18.50 -25.28 21.51
N ASP A 233 -17.66 -24.38 22.00
CA ASP A 233 -18.12 -23.16 22.68
C ASP A 233 -18.59 -22.11 21.68
N THR A 234 -19.77 -21.55 21.90
CA THR A 234 -20.35 -20.40 21.17
C THR A 234 -19.74 -19.06 21.64
N PRO A 235 -19.82 -17.98 20.85
CA PRO A 235 -19.45 -16.63 21.28
C PRO A 235 -20.01 -16.24 22.64
N LEU A 236 -21.29 -16.55 22.89
CA LEU A 236 -21.96 -16.26 24.16
C LEU A 236 -21.33 -17.03 25.33
N GLN A 237 -21.07 -18.33 25.16
CA GLN A 237 -20.42 -19.16 26.17
C GLN A 237 -19.00 -18.68 26.45
N VAL A 238 -18.24 -18.31 25.42
CA VAL A 238 -16.88 -17.75 25.58
C VAL A 238 -16.92 -16.44 26.37
N ALA A 239 -17.82 -15.51 26.05
CA ALA A 239 -17.97 -14.25 26.80
C ALA A 239 -18.33 -14.50 28.28
N GLN A 240 -19.20 -15.48 28.56
CA GLN A 240 -19.59 -15.88 29.91
C GLN A 240 -18.43 -16.53 30.69
N GLN A 241 -17.71 -17.47 30.09
CA GLN A 241 -16.56 -18.16 30.70
C GLN A 241 -15.46 -17.18 31.11
N HIS A 242 -15.26 -16.11 30.34
CA HIS A 242 -14.28 -15.07 30.62
C HIS A 242 -14.82 -13.92 31.50
N GLY A 243 -16.10 -13.93 31.89
CA GLY A 243 -16.70 -12.94 32.80
C GLY A 243 -17.04 -11.58 32.17
N HIS A 244 -17.13 -11.50 30.84
CA HIS A 244 -17.30 -10.24 30.10
C HIS A 244 -18.77 -9.84 29.97
N GLN A 245 -19.38 -9.41 31.08
CA GLN A 245 -20.83 -9.17 31.15
C GLN A 245 -21.34 -8.13 30.13
N ALA A 246 -20.58 -7.07 29.87
CA ALA A 246 -20.92 -6.08 28.83
C ALA A 246 -20.96 -6.71 27.43
N THR A 247 -20.09 -7.69 27.16
CA THR A 247 -20.06 -8.40 25.88
C THR A 247 -21.19 -9.41 25.78
N VAL A 248 -21.52 -10.10 26.87
CA VAL A 248 -22.72 -10.95 26.94
C VAL A 248 -23.98 -10.15 26.59
N LEU A 249 -24.13 -8.95 27.16
CA LEU A 249 -25.26 -8.06 26.83
C LEU A 249 -25.23 -7.56 25.38
N ALA A 250 -24.06 -7.46 24.76
CA ALA A 250 -23.93 -7.05 23.36
C ALA A 250 -24.35 -8.15 22.37
N LEU A 251 -24.41 -9.41 22.80
CA LEU A 251 -24.81 -10.56 21.98
C LEU A 251 -26.31 -10.90 22.10
N CYS A 252 -26.99 -10.37 23.12
CA CYS A 252 -28.42 -10.59 23.41
C CYS A 252 -29.30 -9.52 22.76
#